data_AF-A0A3S4HB62-F1
#
_entry.id   AF-A0A3S4HB62-F1
#
_cell.length_a   1.000
_cell.length_b   1.000
_cell.length_c   1.000
_cell.angle_alpha   90.00
_cell.angle_beta   90.00
_cell.angle_gamma   90.00
#
_symmetry.space_group_name_H-M   'P 1'
#
loop_
_entity.id
_entity.type
_entity.pdbx_description
1 polymer ?
#
loop_
_entity_poly.entity_id
_entity_poly.type
_entity_poly.pdbx_seq_one_letter_code
_entity_poly.pdbx_strand_id
1 'polypeptide(L)'
;MTTRYEQMSKIDNLLADKSSSLSGSLQSFFTSLQTLVSNAEDPAARQALIGKAEGLVNQFKTTDQYLRDQDKQVNIAIGSSVAQINNYAKQIANLNDQISRMTGVGAGASPNDLLDQRDQLVSELNKIVGVEVSVQDGGTYNLTMANGYTLVQGSTARQLAAVPSSADPTRTTVAYVDEAAGNIEIPEKLLNTGSLGGY
;
A
#
# COMPACT_ATOMS: atom_id res chain seq x y z
N MET A 1 2.95 -1.17 11.59
CA MET A 1 1.81 -1.76 12.34
C MET A 1 0.53 -0.90 12.26
N THR A 2 0.61 0.42 12.03
CA THR A 2 -0.56 1.30 11.91
C THR A 2 -1.32 1.16 10.59
N THR A 3 -0.63 1.11 9.45
CA THR A 3 -1.28 1.07 8.12
C THR A 3 -2.21 -0.13 7.93
N ARG A 4 -1.76 -1.34 8.27
CA ARG A 4 -2.59 -2.55 8.19
C ARG A 4 -3.84 -2.48 9.07
N TYR A 5 -3.68 -1.95 10.29
CA TYR A 5 -4.80 -1.75 11.22
C TYR A 5 -5.82 -0.76 10.64
N GLU A 6 -5.36 0.35 10.07
CA GLU A 6 -6.23 1.35 9.44
C GLU A 6 -7.04 0.75 8.29
N GLN A 7 -6.41 -0.02 7.39
CA GLN A 7 -7.17 -0.66 6.30
C GLN A 7 -8.17 -1.69 6.83
N MET A 8 -7.76 -2.55 7.78
CA MET A 8 -8.65 -3.55 8.36
C MET A 8 -9.83 -2.92 9.11
N SER A 9 -9.60 -1.79 9.80
CA SER A 9 -10.66 -1.07 10.53
C SER A 9 -11.76 -0.56 9.60
N LYS A 10 -11.43 -0.18 8.36
CA LYS A 10 -12.43 0.25 7.39
C LYS A 10 -13.32 -0.91 6.93
N ILE A 11 -12.74 -2.10 6.76
CA ILE A 11 -13.50 -3.34 6.47
C ILE A 11 -14.36 -3.72 7.67
N ASP A 12 -13.82 -3.67 8.88
CA ASP A 12 -14.56 -3.95 10.10
C ASP A 12 -15.78 -3.03 10.26
N ASN A 13 -15.60 -1.72 10.06
CA ASN A 13 -16.69 -0.75 10.10
C ASN A 13 -17.79 -1.03 9.06
N LEU A 14 -17.43 -1.48 7.85
CA LEU A 14 -18.39 -1.88 6.83
C LEU A 14 -19.22 -3.09 7.27
N LEU A 15 -18.56 -4.10 7.85
CA LEU A 15 -19.21 -5.36 8.24
C LEU A 15 -19.99 -5.24 9.57
N ALA A 16 -19.56 -4.35 10.45
CA ALA A 16 -20.18 -4.10 11.75
C ALA A 16 -21.43 -3.21 11.67
N ASP A 17 -21.67 -2.52 10.54
CA ASP A 17 -22.88 -1.72 10.36
C ASP A 17 -24.14 -2.59 10.35
N LYS A 18 -24.87 -2.56 11.46
CA LYS A 18 -26.11 -3.33 11.66
C LYS A 18 -27.23 -2.88 10.73
N SER A 19 -27.24 -1.61 10.30
CA SER A 19 -28.30 -1.05 9.47
C SER A 19 -28.22 -1.51 8.01
N SER A 20 -27.01 -1.77 7.51
CA SER A 20 -26.72 -2.29 6.17
C SER A 20 -26.18 -3.73 6.22
N SER A 21 -26.40 -4.46 7.32
CA SER A 21 -25.76 -5.76 7.49
C SER A 21 -26.28 -6.80 6.50
N LEU A 22 -25.35 -7.55 5.92
CA LEU A 22 -25.69 -8.68 5.06
C LEU A 22 -26.51 -9.73 5.81
N SER A 23 -26.20 -9.94 7.09
CA SER A 23 -26.96 -10.84 7.98
C SER A 23 -28.43 -10.42 8.13
N GLY A 24 -28.71 -9.12 8.28
CA GLY A 24 -30.09 -8.62 8.35
C GLY A 24 -30.86 -8.81 7.04
N SER A 25 -30.18 -8.61 5.90
CA SER A 25 -30.76 -8.85 4.56
C SER A 25 -31.05 -10.33 4.32
N LEU A 26 -30.12 -11.22 4.71
CA LEU A 26 -30.31 -12.68 4.67
C LEU A 26 -31.47 -13.13 5.55
N GLN A 27 -31.53 -12.64 6.79
CA GLN A 27 -32.63 -12.95 7.70
C GLN A 27 -33.98 -12.50 7.12
N SER A 28 -34.03 -11.30 6.54
CA SER A 28 -35.25 -10.77 5.91
C SER A 28 -35.70 -11.61 4.72
N PHE A 29 -34.76 -12.07 3.89
CA PHE A 29 -35.04 -12.99 2.78
C PHE A 29 -35.62 -14.31 3.28
N PHE A 30 -34.97 -14.96 4.25
CA PHE A 30 -35.44 -16.25 4.79
C PHE A 30 -36.78 -16.14 5.53
N THR A 31 -37.01 -15.05 6.27
CA THR A 31 -38.32 -14.78 6.87
C THR A 31 -39.41 -14.65 5.79
N SER A 32 -39.13 -13.93 4.70
CA SER A 32 -40.08 -13.81 3.59
C SER A 32 -40.32 -15.14 2.86
N LEU A 33 -39.29 -15.98 2.75
CA LEU A 33 -39.40 -17.32 2.19
C LEU A 33 -40.28 -18.21 3.07
N GLN A 34 -40.12 -18.15 4.40
CA GLN A 34 -40.97 -18.88 5.36
C GLN A 34 -42.45 -18.48 5.22
N THR A 35 -42.73 -17.19 5.04
CA THR A 35 -44.09 -16.69 4.77
C THR A 35 -44.64 -17.26 3.47
N LEU A 36 -43.86 -17.26 2.39
CA LEU A 36 -44.30 -17.84 1.11
C LEU A 36 -44.54 -19.36 1.21
N VAL A 37 -43.67 -20.09 1.92
CA VAL A 37 -43.86 -21.54 2.15
C VAL A 37 -45.18 -21.81 2.88
N SER A 38 -45.59 -20.93 3.79
CA SER A 38 -46.83 -21.06 4.55
C SER A 38 -48.08 -20.73 3.71
N ASN A 39 -47.94 -19.97 2.63
CA ASN A 39 -49.04 -19.62 1.71
C ASN A 39 -48.52 -19.45 0.26
N ALA A 40 -48.24 -20.56 -0.41
CA ALA A 40 -47.53 -20.56 -1.69
C ALA A 40 -48.34 -20.01 -2.87
N GLU A 41 -49.66 -19.93 -2.76
CA GLU A 41 -50.54 -19.43 -3.82
C GLU A 41 -50.73 -17.91 -3.77
N ASP A 42 -50.35 -17.25 -2.66
CA ASP A 42 -50.51 -15.80 -2.47
C ASP A 42 -49.53 -15.01 -3.37
N PRO A 43 -50.04 -14.25 -4.36
CA PRO A 43 -49.20 -13.41 -5.22
C PRO A 43 -48.46 -12.30 -4.45
N ALA A 44 -49.04 -11.77 -3.37
CA ALA A 44 -48.40 -10.74 -2.55
C ALA A 44 -47.18 -11.30 -1.81
N ALA A 45 -47.26 -12.51 -1.27
CA ALA A 45 -46.13 -13.20 -0.64
C ALA A 45 -45.01 -13.50 -1.64
N ARG A 46 -45.34 -13.88 -2.88
CA ARG A 46 -44.35 -14.07 -3.96
C ARG A 46 -43.64 -12.77 -4.31
N GLN A 47 -44.39 -11.68 -4.47
CA GLN A 47 -43.82 -10.38 -4.78
C GLN A 47 -42.94 -9.84 -3.65
N ALA A 48 -43.33 -10.07 -2.40
CA ALA A 48 -42.53 -9.71 -1.23
C ALA A 48 -41.18 -10.46 -1.23
N LEU A 49 -41.18 -11.78 -1.51
CA LEU A 49 -39.95 -12.56 -1.58
C LEU A 49 -39.02 -12.05 -2.69
N ILE A 50 -39.54 -11.75 -3.87
CA ILE A 50 -38.76 -11.16 -4.99
C ILE A 50 -38.10 -9.86 -4.54
N GLY A 51 -38.85 -8.95 -3.92
CA GLY A 51 -38.30 -7.69 -3.41
C GLY A 51 -37.22 -7.89 -2.35
N LYS A 52 -37.35 -8.91 -1.46
CA LYS A 52 -36.28 -9.26 -0.51
C LYS A 52 -35.06 -9.88 -1.18
N ALA A 53 -35.24 -10.67 -2.24
CA ALA A 53 -34.15 -11.23 -3.02
C ALA A 53 -33.35 -10.13 -3.75
N GLU A 54 -34.05 -9.19 -4.39
CA GLU A 54 -33.44 -8.03 -5.04
C GLU A 54 -32.66 -7.17 -4.02
N GLY A 55 -33.27 -6.90 -2.86
CA GLY A 55 -32.60 -6.19 -1.76
C GLY A 55 -31.32 -6.90 -1.29
N LEU A 56 -31.36 -8.22 -1.13
CA LEU A 56 -30.20 -9.02 -0.75
C LEU A 56 -29.08 -8.95 -1.80
N VAL A 57 -29.42 -9.11 -3.08
CA VAL A 57 -28.44 -8.99 -4.18
C VAL A 57 -27.83 -7.59 -4.23
N ASN A 58 -28.64 -6.56 -4.05
CA ASN A 58 -28.14 -5.18 -4.00
C ASN A 58 -27.20 -4.97 -2.81
N GLN A 59 -27.50 -5.55 -1.64
CA GLN A 59 -26.61 -5.48 -0.49
C GLN A 59 -25.26 -6.16 -0.76
N PHE A 60 -25.27 -7.34 -1.38
CA PHE A 60 -24.02 -8.00 -1.82
C PHE A 60 -23.22 -7.13 -2.78
N LYS A 61 -23.87 -6.53 -3.79
CA LYS A 61 -23.21 -5.64 -4.76
C LYS A 61 -22.61 -4.40 -4.09
N THR A 62 -23.31 -3.78 -3.13
CA THR A 62 -22.80 -2.63 -2.38
C THR A 62 -21.55 -3.00 -1.58
N THR A 63 -21.59 -4.14 -0.87
CA THR A 63 -20.43 -4.62 -0.11
C THR A 63 -19.24 -4.95 -1.02
N ASP A 64 -19.48 -5.65 -2.15
CA ASP A 64 -18.44 -5.96 -3.15
C ASP A 64 -17.83 -4.68 -3.73
N GLN A 65 -18.65 -3.71 -4.14
CA GLN A 65 -18.16 -2.45 -4.70
C GLN A 65 -17.27 -1.69 -3.70
N TYR A 66 -17.66 -1.65 -2.42
CA TYR A 66 -16.83 -1.01 -1.40
C TYR A 66 -15.47 -1.69 -1.23
N LEU A 67 -15.43 -3.03 -1.25
CA LEU A 67 -14.16 -3.78 -1.17
C LEU A 67 -13.29 -3.54 -2.42
N ARG A 68 -13.88 -3.47 -3.61
CA ARG A 68 -13.17 -3.10 -4.84
C ARG A 68 -12.61 -1.67 -4.79
N ASP A 69 -13.37 -0.74 -4.23
CA ASP A 69 -12.92 0.64 -4.06
C ASP A 69 -11.75 0.71 -3.07
N GLN A 70 -11.75 -0.11 -2.01
CA GLN A 70 -10.60 -0.23 -1.12
C GLN A 70 -9.37 -0.84 -1.78
N ASP A 71 -9.54 -1.92 -2.53
CA ASP A 71 -8.45 -2.53 -3.30
C ASP A 71 -7.81 -1.51 -4.26
N LYS A 72 -8.65 -0.73 -4.96
CA LYS A 72 -8.17 0.37 -5.80
C LYS A 72 -7.42 1.45 -5.00
N GLN A 73 -7.90 1.81 -3.81
CA GLN A 73 -7.20 2.76 -2.94
C GLN A 73 -5.84 2.22 -2.48
N VAL A 74 -5.74 0.93 -2.17
CA VAL A 74 -4.47 0.27 -1.84
C VAL A 74 -3.51 0.33 -3.02
N ASN A 75 -3.96 0.00 -4.23
CA ASN A 75 -3.15 0.10 -5.45
C ASN A 75 -2.62 1.53 -5.70
N ILE A 76 -3.46 2.55 -5.46
CA ILE A 76 -3.05 3.97 -5.53
C ILE A 76 -2.02 4.31 -4.44
N ALA A 77 -2.22 3.83 -3.21
CA ALA A 77 -1.34 4.09 -2.08
C ALA A 77 0.05 3.45 -2.27
N ILE A 78 0.11 2.25 -2.86
CA ILE A 78 1.37 1.61 -3.28
C ILE A 78 2.10 2.49 -4.30
N GLY A 79 1.40 2.95 -5.35
CA GLY A 79 1.98 3.84 -6.35
C GLY A 79 2.51 5.15 -5.77
N SER A 80 1.75 5.77 -4.86
CA SER A 80 2.17 6.97 -4.15
C SER A 80 3.39 6.73 -3.25
N SER A 81 3.42 5.59 -2.56
CA SER A 81 4.55 5.20 -1.70
C SER A 81 5.82 4.99 -2.52
N VAL A 82 5.74 4.33 -3.67
CA VAL A 82 6.87 4.18 -4.61
C VAL A 82 7.38 5.53 -5.10
N ALA A 83 6.48 6.45 -5.46
CA ALA A 83 6.87 7.79 -5.90
C ALA A 83 7.59 8.56 -4.79
N GLN A 84 7.13 8.46 -3.54
CA GLN A 84 7.74 9.09 -2.38
C GLN A 84 9.10 8.48 -2.04
N ILE A 85 9.24 7.15 -2.10
CA ILE A 85 10.52 6.43 -1.96
C ILE A 85 11.54 6.96 -2.97
N ASN A 86 11.15 7.03 -4.25
CA ASN A 86 12.02 7.53 -5.32
C ASN A 86 12.43 8.99 -5.10
N ASN A 87 11.54 9.81 -4.54
CA ASN A 87 11.85 11.20 -4.21
C ASN A 87 12.90 11.29 -3.09
N TYR A 88 12.70 10.57 -1.98
CA TYR A 88 13.66 10.52 -0.88
C TYR A 88 15.00 9.96 -1.31
N ALA A 89 15.04 8.88 -2.10
CA ALA A 89 16.30 8.33 -2.61
C ALA A 89 17.10 9.37 -3.40
N LYS A 90 16.45 10.15 -4.27
CA LYS A 90 17.09 11.24 -5.04
C LYS A 90 17.60 12.35 -4.13
N GLN A 91 16.81 12.79 -3.15
CA GLN A 91 17.23 13.84 -2.23
C GLN A 91 18.44 13.40 -1.38
N ILE A 92 18.42 12.16 -0.88
CA ILE A 92 19.52 11.59 -0.09
C ILE A 92 20.79 11.46 -0.94
N ALA A 93 20.70 11.00 -2.19
CA ALA A 93 21.83 10.94 -3.11
C ALA A 93 22.42 12.34 -3.39
N ASN A 94 21.57 13.36 -3.55
CA ASN A 94 22.03 14.75 -3.72
C ASN A 94 22.72 15.29 -2.47
N LEU A 95 22.18 15.01 -1.27
CA LEU A 95 22.82 15.39 -0.01
C LEU A 95 24.17 14.68 0.16
N ASN A 96 24.25 13.40 -0.19
CA ASN A 96 25.49 12.64 -0.21
C ASN A 96 26.56 13.32 -1.10
N ASP A 97 26.20 13.80 -2.30
CA ASP A 97 27.12 14.55 -3.17
C ASP A 97 27.58 15.86 -2.54
N GLN A 98 26.65 16.64 -1.97
CA GLN A 98 26.96 17.92 -1.33
C GLN A 98 27.87 17.75 -0.11
N ILE A 99 27.56 16.79 0.76
CA ILE A 99 28.36 16.44 1.94
C ILE A 99 29.76 16.02 1.50
N SER A 100 29.87 15.11 0.52
CA SER A 100 31.16 14.64 0.02
C SER A 100 32.02 15.75 -0.55
N ARG A 101 31.42 16.73 -1.24
CA ARG A 101 32.17 17.90 -1.75
C ARG A 101 32.67 18.76 -0.61
N MET A 102 31.84 19.06 0.39
CA MET A 102 32.20 19.92 1.53
C MET A 102 33.28 19.29 2.42
N THR A 103 33.22 17.98 2.66
CA THR A 103 34.25 17.27 3.43
C THR A 103 35.56 17.15 2.67
N GLY A 104 35.51 17.01 1.34
CA GLY A 104 36.69 16.89 0.48
C GLY A 104 37.52 18.16 0.31
N VAL A 105 36.92 19.36 0.43
CA VAL A 105 37.66 20.64 0.31
C VAL A 105 38.40 21.08 1.59
N GLY A 106 38.32 20.33 2.69
CA GLY A 106 39.01 20.69 3.94
C GLY A 106 38.53 22.02 4.56
N ALA A 107 37.36 22.52 4.13
CA ALA A 107 36.73 23.68 4.73
C ALA A 107 36.26 23.29 6.13
N GLY A 108 36.96 23.77 7.16
CA GLY A 108 36.91 23.29 8.55
C GLY A 108 35.59 23.42 9.32
N ALA A 109 34.43 23.47 8.65
CA ALA A 109 33.12 23.33 9.27
C ALA A 109 32.41 22.08 8.72
N SER A 110 32.15 21.10 9.59
CA SER A 110 31.28 19.97 9.26
C SER A 110 29.89 20.49 8.84
N PRO A 111 29.30 20.01 7.74
CA PRO A 111 28.01 20.49 7.26
C PRO A 111 26.87 19.85 8.06
N ASN A 112 26.82 20.15 9.36
CA ASN A 112 25.91 19.50 10.31
C ASN A 112 24.45 19.58 9.85
N ASP A 113 24.01 20.73 9.32
CA ASP A 113 22.65 20.89 8.80
C ASP A 113 22.32 19.92 7.64
N LEU A 114 23.30 19.62 6.76
CA LEU A 114 23.10 18.66 5.67
C LEU A 114 23.09 17.21 6.18
N LEU A 115 23.90 16.91 7.20
CA LEU A 115 23.91 15.61 7.87
C LEU A 115 22.55 15.36 8.54
N ASP A 116 22.04 16.33 9.29
CA ASP A 116 20.74 16.26 9.97
C ASP A 116 19.60 16.11 8.96
N GLN A 117 19.62 16.87 7.86
CA GLN A 117 18.64 16.72 6.78
C GLN A 117 18.68 15.33 6.15
N ARG A 118 19.88 14.78 5.90
CA ARG A 118 20.03 13.44 5.35
C ARG A 118 19.46 12.39 6.29
N ASP A 119 19.79 12.47 7.57
CA ASP A 119 19.32 11.52 8.58
C ASP A 119 17.79 11.59 8.74
N GLN A 120 17.21 12.80 8.69
CA GLN A 120 15.77 12.98 8.70
C GLN A 120 15.11 12.34 7.47
N LEU A 121 15.65 12.52 6.26
CA LEU A 121 15.11 11.91 5.04
C LEU A 121 15.25 10.38 5.05
N VAL A 122 16.35 9.85 5.59
CA VAL A 122 16.53 8.41 5.80
C VAL A 122 15.47 7.87 6.76
N SER A 123 15.19 8.58 7.85
CA SER A 123 14.14 8.22 8.81
C SER A 123 12.76 8.21 8.16
N GLU A 124 12.40 9.25 7.39
CA GLU A 124 11.13 9.30 6.65
C GLU A 124 11.02 8.19 5.59
N LEU A 125 12.10 7.90 4.87
CA LEU A 125 12.14 6.77 3.93
C LEU A 125 11.90 5.43 4.65
N ASN A 126 12.56 5.22 5.79
CA ASN A 126 12.47 3.99 6.57
C ASN A 126 11.06 3.75 7.17
N LYS A 127 10.25 4.81 7.33
CA LYS A 127 8.82 4.68 7.67
C LYS A 127 7.99 4.07 6.54
N ILE A 128 8.40 4.26 5.28
CA ILE A 128 7.68 3.75 4.12
C ILE A 128 8.16 2.34 3.77
N VAL A 129 9.47 2.14 3.69
CA VAL A 129 10.08 0.86 3.34
C VAL A 129 11.36 0.66 4.15
N GLY A 130 11.57 -0.53 4.67
CA GLY A 130 12.75 -0.87 5.46
C GLY A 130 14.02 -0.75 4.64
N VAL A 131 14.95 0.08 5.10
CA VAL A 131 16.28 0.26 4.51
C VAL A 131 17.37 0.16 5.57
N GLU A 132 18.45 -0.51 5.23
CA GLU A 132 19.67 -0.56 6.02
C GLU A 132 20.66 0.49 5.51
N VAL A 133 21.20 1.28 6.44
CA VAL A 133 22.21 2.29 6.16
C VAL A 133 23.59 1.67 6.33
N SER A 134 24.44 1.80 5.31
CA SER A 134 25.87 1.53 5.42
C SER A 134 26.66 2.76 5.00
N VAL A 135 27.76 3.04 5.71
CA VAL A 135 28.57 4.24 5.47
C VAL A 135 29.85 3.82 4.76
N GLN A 136 30.14 4.46 3.62
CA GLN A 136 31.40 4.26 2.90
C GLN A 136 32.51 5.18 3.42
N ASP A 137 33.75 4.87 3.03
CA ASP A 137 34.90 5.75 3.21
C ASP A 137 34.58 7.15 2.67
N GLY A 138 34.75 8.19 3.48
CA GLY A 138 34.34 9.56 3.15
C GLY A 138 32.97 9.99 3.69
N GLY A 139 32.23 9.12 4.40
CA GLY A 139 31.02 9.48 5.14
C GLY A 139 29.72 9.47 4.32
N THR A 140 29.76 8.90 3.11
CA THR A 140 28.62 8.82 2.20
C THR A 140 27.73 7.61 2.54
N TYR A 141 26.41 7.76 2.45
CA TYR A 141 25.47 6.69 2.78
C TYR A 141 25.12 5.83 1.57
N ASN A 142 25.07 4.51 1.80
CA ASN A 142 24.38 3.55 0.97
C ASN A 142 23.13 3.06 1.69
N LEU A 143 22.02 2.99 0.98
CA LEU A 143 20.74 2.51 1.48
C LEU A 143 20.33 1.26 0.72
N THR A 144 20.21 0.15 1.43
CA THR A 144 19.90 -1.16 0.84
C THR A 144 18.63 -1.71 1.46
N MET A 145 17.70 -2.16 0.62
CA MET A 145 16.46 -2.80 1.03
C MET A 145 16.72 -4.25 1.49
N ALA A 146 15.77 -4.83 2.22
CA ALA A 146 15.88 -6.21 2.73
C ALA A 146 16.10 -7.29 1.65
N ASN A 147 15.69 -7.03 0.40
CA ASN A 147 15.94 -7.92 -0.74
C ASN A 147 17.36 -7.79 -1.35
N GLY A 148 18.21 -6.92 -0.80
CA GLY A 148 19.55 -6.62 -1.30
C GLY A 148 19.60 -5.52 -2.36
N TYR A 149 18.47 -4.90 -2.74
CA TYR A 149 18.46 -3.82 -3.71
C TYR A 149 18.95 -2.51 -3.09
N THR A 150 20.02 -1.95 -3.65
CA THR A 150 20.58 -0.67 -3.20
C THR A 150 19.86 0.50 -3.87
N LEU A 151 19.01 1.18 -3.11
CA LEU A 151 18.25 2.38 -3.51
C LEU A 151 19.13 3.61 -3.65
N VAL A 152 20.10 3.79 -2.74
CA VAL A 152 21.08 4.87 -2.80
C VAL A 152 22.45 4.26 -2.70
N GLN A 153 23.31 4.56 -3.68
CA GLN A 153 24.71 4.18 -3.69
C GLN A 153 25.55 5.44 -3.85
N GLY A 154 26.05 5.96 -2.73
CA GLY A 154 26.75 7.24 -2.71
C GLY A 154 25.89 8.37 -3.25
N SER A 155 26.36 9.03 -4.32
CA SER A 155 25.65 10.12 -5.02
C SER A 155 24.65 9.63 -6.08
N THR A 156 24.41 8.32 -6.19
CA THR A 156 23.49 7.74 -7.18
C THR A 156 22.24 7.21 -6.51
N ALA A 157 21.07 7.65 -6.99
CA ALA A 157 19.77 7.10 -6.60
C ALA A 157 19.23 6.18 -7.69
N ARG A 158 18.87 4.95 -7.30
CA ARG A 158 18.09 4.03 -8.14
C ARG A 158 16.60 4.18 -7.86
N GLN A 159 15.78 3.65 -8.76
CA GLN A 159 14.32 3.79 -8.67
C GLN A 159 13.63 2.44 -8.48
N LEU A 160 12.46 2.51 -7.86
CA LEU A 160 11.43 1.48 -7.88
C LEU A 160 10.33 1.89 -8.85
N ALA A 161 9.54 0.91 -9.29
CA ALA A 161 8.37 1.12 -10.12
C ALA A 161 7.15 0.43 -9.48
N ALA A 162 6.00 1.08 -9.52
CA ALA A 162 4.72 0.43 -9.24
C ALA A 162 4.20 -0.14 -10.55
N VAL A 163 3.99 -1.45 -10.61
CA VAL A 163 3.66 -2.18 -11.84
C VAL A 163 2.51 -3.16 -11.57
N PRO A 164 1.71 -3.55 -12.59
CA PRO A 164 0.80 -4.68 -12.45
C PRO A 164 1.57 -5.95 -12.08
N SER A 165 1.06 -6.75 -11.14
CA SER A 165 1.67 -8.02 -10.78
C SER A 165 1.57 -9.01 -11.93
N SER A 166 2.63 -9.78 -12.15
CA SER A 166 2.65 -10.89 -13.12
C SER A 166 1.62 -11.98 -12.82
N ALA A 167 1.23 -12.15 -11.54
CA ALA A 167 0.23 -13.12 -11.13
C ALA A 167 -1.21 -12.60 -11.23
N ASP A 168 -1.42 -11.29 -11.18
CA ASP A 168 -2.73 -10.64 -11.25
C ASP A 168 -2.60 -9.21 -11.80
N PRO A 169 -2.98 -8.98 -13.07
CA PRO A 169 -2.89 -7.66 -13.70
C PRO A 169 -3.76 -6.57 -13.06
N THR A 170 -4.72 -6.94 -12.20
CA THR A 170 -5.56 -5.98 -11.48
C THR A 170 -4.92 -5.48 -10.19
N ARG A 171 -3.87 -6.15 -9.71
CA ARG A 171 -3.10 -5.75 -8.51
C ARG A 171 -1.83 -5.01 -8.89
N THR A 172 -1.56 -3.92 -8.17
CA THR A 172 -0.29 -3.20 -8.24
C THR A 172 0.69 -3.79 -7.25
N THR A 173 1.91 -4.07 -7.71
CA THR A 173 3.05 -4.50 -6.90
C THR A 173 4.25 -3.59 -7.17
N VAL A 174 5.37 -3.85 -6.49
CA VAL A 174 6.60 -3.06 -6.61
C VAL A 174 7.67 -3.85 -7.34
N ALA A 175 8.35 -3.17 -8.25
CA ALA A 175 9.50 -3.68 -8.99
C ALA A 175 10.72 -2.79 -8.75
N TYR A 176 11.92 -3.34 -8.85
CA TYR A 176 13.12 -2.55 -9.06
C TYR A 176 13.38 -2.35 -10.56
N VAL A 177 14.11 -1.28 -10.91
CA VAL A 177 14.42 -0.96 -12.31
C VAL A 177 15.85 -1.40 -12.62
N ASP A 178 15.98 -2.41 -13.47
CA ASP A 178 17.24 -2.82 -14.07
C ASP A 178 17.48 -2.08 -15.40
N GLU A 179 18.72 -1.64 -15.64
CA GLU A 179 19.04 -0.85 -16.84
C GLU A 179 18.91 -1.64 -18.15
N ALA A 180 19.09 -2.96 -18.11
CA ALA A 180 19.04 -3.82 -19.29
C ALA A 180 17.71 -4.58 -19.41
N ALA A 181 17.20 -5.11 -18.29
CA ALA A 181 16.03 -5.97 -18.24
C ALA A 181 14.72 -5.22 -17.95
N GLY A 182 14.78 -3.94 -17.58
CA GLY A 182 13.61 -3.13 -17.24
C GLY A 182 13.08 -3.43 -15.83
N ASN A 183 11.75 -3.44 -15.67
CA ASN A 183 11.14 -3.61 -14.35
C ASN A 183 11.16 -5.08 -13.91
N ILE A 184 11.78 -5.37 -12.78
CA ILE A 184 11.81 -6.70 -12.16
C ILE A 184 10.97 -6.69 -10.88
N GLU A 185 9.88 -7.45 -10.89
CA GLU A 185 8.94 -7.57 -9.77
C GLU A 185 9.64 -8.10 -8.51
N ILE A 186 9.42 -7.42 -7.37
CA ILE A 186 9.91 -7.83 -6.07
C ILE A 186 8.81 -8.64 -5.38
N PRO A 187 9.09 -9.89 -4.94
CA PRO A 187 8.12 -10.66 -4.17
C PRO A 187 7.69 -9.90 -2.91
N GLU A 188 6.37 -9.75 -2.69
CA GLU A 188 5.79 -8.98 -1.58
C GLU A 188 6.27 -9.42 -0.19
N LYS A 189 6.63 -10.71 -0.02
CA LYS A 189 7.23 -11.22 1.21
C LYS A 189 8.54 -10.52 1.62
N LEU A 190 9.21 -9.88 0.66
CA LEU A 190 10.43 -9.09 0.86
C LEU A 190 10.14 -7.59 1.06
N LEU A 191 8.88 -7.17 0.97
CA LEU A 191 8.40 -5.80 1.12
C LEU A 191 7.52 -5.65 2.38
N ASN A 192 7.73 -6.48 3.40
CA ASN A 192 6.89 -6.56 4.60
C ASN A 192 7.25 -5.53 5.69
N THR A 193 7.84 -4.40 5.32
CA THR A 193 8.35 -3.37 6.23
C THR A 193 7.73 -2.00 5.94
N GLY A 194 7.72 -1.12 6.95
CA GLY A 194 7.14 0.22 6.83
C GLY A 194 5.63 0.23 6.56
N SER A 195 5.13 1.36 6.03
CA SER A 195 3.75 1.47 5.56
C SER A 195 3.51 0.70 4.27
N LEU A 196 4.52 0.55 3.40
CA LEU A 196 4.41 -0.20 2.15
C LEU A 196 4.04 -1.66 2.40
N GLY A 197 4.67 -2.31 3.38
CA GLY A 197 4.32 -3.69 3.79
C GLY A 197 3.07 -3.81 4.65
N GLY A 198 2.44 -2.68 4.99
CA GLY A 198 1.16 -2.65 5.69
C GLY A 198 -0.05 -2.58 4.78
N TYR A 199 0.16 -2.20 3.51
CA TYR A 199 -0.82 -2.35 2.43
C TYR A 199 -0.90 -3.82 2.00
#